data_AF-A0A316NQN8-F1
#
_entry.id   AF-A0A316NQN8-F1
#
_cell.length_a   1.000
_cell.length_b   1.000
_cell.length_c   1.000
_cell.angle_alpha   90.00
_cell.angle_beta   90.00
_cell.angle_gamma   90.00
#
_symmetry.space_group_name_H-M   'P 1'
#
loop_
_entity.id
_entity.type
_entity.pdbx_description
1 polymer ?
#
loop_
_entity_poly.entity_id
_entity_poly.type
_entity_poly.pdbx_seq_one_letter_code
_entity_poly.pdbx_strand_id
1 'polypeptide(L)'
;MYKPLADEIRPASLDDVVGQKHILGKDGMLRRIVESGQIPNMIFYGPSGTGKTTVARIIAQRTNRSLRKLNATTAGIADIKKIIDELDTFLAPGGVLLYLDEIQYFNKKQQQSLLEFIEDGRITLIASTTENPYFCVFNAILSRSTVFEFKPVSAEDVKQAVYRAVDIMNARREAPLTLQDGAAERISSACGGDVRKAINSVELLFSAAGERSVITAEDAAAITQRSAMRYDRDGDDHYDILSALMKSLRGSDPDAALHYLARLLEVGDLVGACRRILCSASEDIGLAYPLAVPIVKACVDSALQLGLPEAKLPLAEACILLATAPKSNSACMGIDAALADVRAGRTGSIPRELQNVHADGAGFEREQGYKYPHSYPGHWVRQQYLPYELRGAHYYDYGDNKTEQAAKRYWEEIKK
;
A
#
# COMPACT_ATOMS: atom_id res chain seq x y z
N MET A 1 28.75 -19.47 11.40
CA MET A 1 27.94 -18.43 10.74
C MET A 1 26.80 -18.10 11.70
N TYR A 2 26.70 -16.85 12.16
CA TYR A 2 25.63 -16.44 13.07
C TYR A 2 24.28 -16.50 12.34
N LYS A 3 23.32 -17.24 12.90
CA LYS A 3 21.96 -17.33 12.38
C LYS A 3 21.05 -16.48 13.29
N PRO A 4 20.36 -15.45 12.75
CA PRO A 4 19.47 -14.62 13.56
C PRO A 4 18.37 -15.46 14.24
N LEU A 5 17.98 -15.10 15.46
CA LEU A 5 16.96 -15.84 16.21
C LEU A 5 15.64 -15.94 15.44
N ALA A 6 15.26 -14.88 14.72
CA ALA A 6 14.06 -14.83 13.89
C ALA A 6 14.04 -15.87 12.75
N ASP A 7 15.19 -16.39 12.32
CA ASP A 7 15.27 -17.48 11.34
C ASP A 7 15.28 -18.87 11.99
N GLU A 8 15.80 -18.96 13.21
CA GLU A 8 15.91 -20.20 13.97
C GLU A 8 14.59 -20.62 14.61
N ILE A 9 13.89 -19.69 15.26
CA ILE A 9 12.61 -19.92 15.94
C ILE A 9 11.45 -20.22 14.99
N ARG A 10 11.65 -20.08 13.68
CA ARG A 10 10.55 -20.15 12.72
C ARG A 10 9.77 -21.48 12.89
N PRO A 11 8.45 -21.42 13.07
CA PRO A 11 7.53 -22.57 13.16
C PRO A 11 7.80 -23.72 12.18
N ALA A 12 7.75 -24.95 12.68
CA ALA A 12 7.85 -26.16 11.85
C ALA A 12 6.49 -26.66 11.37
N SER A 13 5.42 -26.37 12.13
CA SER A 13 4.05 -26.73 11.79
C SER A 13 3.12 -25.51 11.73
N LEU A 14 1.93 -25.67 11.14
CA LEU A 14 0.91 -24.61 11.16
C LEU A 14 0.38 -24.35 12.57
N ASP A 15 0.40 -25.35 13.46
CA ASP A 15 -0.01 -25.21 14.87
C ASP A 15 0.93 -24.28 15.65
N ASP A 16 2.19 -24.20 15.24
CA ASP A 16 3.21 -23.35 15.88
C ASP A 16 3.16 -21.90 15.37
N VAL A 17 2.40 -21.60 14.32
CA VAL A 17 2.29 -20.22 13.82
C VAL A 17 1.41 -19.41 14.77
N VAL A 18 1.98 -18.36 15.34
CA VAL A 18 1.23 -17.43 16.20
C VAL A 18 0.36 -16.50 15.37
N GLY A 19 -0.87 -16.28 15.82
CA GLY A 19 -1.86 -15.46 15.10
C GLY A 19 -2.49 -16.16 13.89
N GLN A 20 -3.07 -15.37 12.99
CA GLN A 20 -3.72 -15.83 11.75
C GLN A 20 -4.80 -16.92 11.92
N LYS A 21 -5.47 -16.97 13.09
CA LYS A 21 -6.46 -18.01 13.42
C LYS A 21 -7.60 -18.10 12.39
N HIS A 22 -7.93 -16.99 11.73
CA HIS A 22 -8.96 -16.93 10.68
C HIS A 22 -8.61 -17.72 9.41
N ILE A 23 -7.32 -17.88 9.08
CA ILE A 23 -6.86 -18.62 7.89
C ILE A 23 -6.13 -19.93 8.24
N LEU A 24 -5.46 -20.01 9.39
CA LEU A 24 -4.64 -21.16 9.82
C LEU A 24 -5.24 -21.98 10.97
N GLY A 25 -6.31 -21.48 11.63
CA GLY A 25 -7.01 -22.23 12.67
C GLY A 25 -7.63 -23.53 12.13
N LYS A 26 -8.19 -24.37 13.02
CA LYS A 26 -8.69 -25.71 12.67
C LYS A 26 -9.60 -25.76 11.43
N ASP A 27 -10.48 -24.77 11.27
CA ASP A 27 -11.40 -24.66 10.13
C ASP A 27 -10.94 -23.70 9.03
N GLY A 28 -9.74 -23.12 9.21
CA GLY A 28 -9.14 -22.13 8.34
C GLY A 28 -8.97 -22.63 6.91
N MET A 29 -9.34 -21.79 5.94
CA MET A 29 -9.31 -22.18 4.53
C MET A 29 -7.90 -22.51 4.06
N LEU A 30 -6.89 -21.70 4.45
CA LEU A 30 -5.51 -21.95 4.06
C LEU A 30 -5.02 -23.27 4.66
N ARG A 31 -5.30 -23.55 5.94
CA ARG A 31 -4.96 -24.85 6.57
C ARG A 31 -5.54 -26.02 5.77
N ARG A 32 -6.83 -25.99 5.42
CA ARG A 32 -7.48 -27.07 4.65
C ARG A 32 -6.84 -27.29 3.28
N ILE A 33 -6.43 -26.21 2.59
CA ILE A 33 -5.71 -26.30 1.32
C ILE A 33 -4.32 -26.91 1.50
N VAL A 34 -3.61 -26.54 2.57
CA VAL A 34 -2.30 -27.14 2.86
C VAL A 34 -2.43 -28.62 3.22
N GLU A 35 -3.47 -29.00 3.95
CA GLU A 35 -3.74 -30.38 4.35
C GLU A 35 -4.27 -31.26 3.20
N SER A 36 -4.93 -30.69 2.18
CA SER A 36 -5.35 -31.43 0.99
C SER A 36 -4.18 -31.82 0.06
N GLY A 37 -3.03 -31.15 0.19
CA GLY A 37 -1.83 -31.39 -0.62
C GLY A 37 -1.87 -30.77 -2.03
N GLN A 38 -3.02 -30.24 -2.48
CA GLN A 38 -3.15 -29.55 -3.75
C GLN A 38 -3.05 -28.04 -3.55
N ILE A 39 -1.85 -27.50 -3.81
CA ILE A 39 -1.54 -26.08 -3.57
C ILE A 39 -1.78 -25.28 -4.85
N PRO A 40 -2.80 -24.40 -4.91
CA PRO A 40 -2.97 -23.45 -6.00
C PRO A 40 -1.94 -22.32 -5.91
N ASN A 41 -1.89 -21.46 -6.91
CA ASN A 41 -1.16 -20.20 -6.79
C ASN A 41 -1.81 -19.32 -5.73
N MET A 42 -0.99 -18.63 -4.94
CA MET A 42 -1.44 -17.82 -3.82
C MET A 42 -0.78 -16.45 -3.82
N ILE A 43 -1.52 -15.48 -3.32
CA ILE A 43 -1.01 -14.14 -2.99
C ILE A 43 -1.23 -13.91 -1.50
N PHE A 44 -0.15 -13.76 -0.75
CA PHE A 44 -0.16 -13.42 0.66
C PHE A 44 -0.05 -11.91 0.82
N TYR A 45 -1.16 -11.28 1.18
CA TYR A 45 -1.25 -9.85 1.41
C TYR A 45 -1.27 -9.56 2.90
N GLY A 46 -0.48 -8.59 3.38
CA GLY A 46 -0.59 -8.08 4.73
C GLY A 46 0.71 -7.48 5.26
N PRO A 47 0.71 -6.96 6.50
CA PRO A 47 1.86 -6.28 7.10
C PRO A 47 3.11 -7.16 7.17
N SER A 48 4.28 -6.53 7.29
CA SER A 48 5.55 -7.24 7.51
C SER A 48 5.52 -8.03 8.83
N GLY A 49 6.29 -9.13 8.89
CA GLY A 49 6.43 -9.91 10.12
C GLY A 49 5.22 -10.74 10.58
N THR A 50 4.14 -10.79 9.81
CA THR A 50 2.90 -11.54 10.11
C THR A 50 2.96 -13.04 9.82
N GLY A 51 4.08 -13.54 9.28
CA GLY A 51 4.31 -14.98 9.06
C GLY A 51 4.21 -15.48 7.61
N LYS A 52 4.01 -14.60 6.62
CA LYS A 52 3.89 -14.96 5.18
C LYS A 52 4.98 -15.92 4.69
N THR A 53 6.26 -15.56 4.86
CA THR A 53 7.41 -16.39 4.45
C THR A 53 7.51 -17.71 5.23
N THR A 54 7.10 -17.70 6.49
CA THR A 54 7.10 -18.90 7.35
C THR A 54 6.04 -19.88 6.88
N VAL A 55 4.83 -19.42 6.60
CA VAL A 55 3.74 -20.24 6.08
C VAL A 55 4.11 -20.84 4.73
N ALA A 56 4.67 -20.05 3.80
CA ALA A 56 5.16 -20.57 2.52
C ALA A 56 6.19 -21.69 2.68
N ARG A 57 7.07 -21.59 3.69
CA ARG A 57 8.03 -22.65 4.01
C ARG A 57 7.36 -23.92 4.51
N ILE A 58 6.38 -23.80 5.41
CA ILE A 58 5.64 -24.94 5.93
C ILE A 58 4.86 -25.63 4.80
N ILE A 59 4.27 -24.86 3.89
CA ILE A 59 3.57 -25.39 2.71
C ILE A 59 4.52 -26.24 1.85
N ALA A 60 5.70 -25.72 1.53
CA ALA A 60 6.68 -26.46 0.74
C ALA A 60 7.14 -27.76 1.42
N GLN A 61 7.38 -27.71 2.73
CA GLN A 61 7.74 -28.89 3.53
C GLN A 61 6.64 -29.95 3.53
N ARG A 62 5.38 -29.55 3.77
CA ARG A 62 4.24 -30.49 3.78
C ARG A 62 3.93 -31.10 2.43
N THR A 63 4.15 -30.35 1.35
CA THR A 63 3.87 -30.81 -0.02
C THR A 63 5.06 -31.50 -0.68
N ASN A 64 6.16 -31.67 0.06
CA ASN A 64 7.42 -32.24 -0.42
C ASN A 64 7.92 -31.59 -1.74
N ARG A 65 7.71 -30.27 -1.86
CA ARG A 65 8.12 -29.47 -3.03
C ARG A 65 9.38 -28.69 -2.71
N SER A 66 10.26 -28.56 -3.70
CA SER A 66 11.42 -27.68 -3.59
C SER A 66 10.95 -26.23 -3.49
N LEU A 67 11.41 -25.52 -2.46
CA LEU A 67 11.11 -24.11 -2.22
C LEU A 67 12.23 -23.25 -2.79
N ARG A 68 11.92 -22.41 -3.76
CA ARG A 68 12.84 -21.38 -4.25
C ARG A 68 12.31 -20.01 -3.85
N LYS A 69 13.18 -19.18 -3.28
CA LYS A 69 12.82 -17.85 -2.78
C LYS A 69 13.51 -16.79 -3.63
N LEU A 70 12.72 -15.83 -4.11
CA LEU A 70 13.20 -14.62 -4.76
C LEU A 70 12.58 -13.40 -4.07
N ASN A 71 13.28 -12.27 -4.14
CA ASN A 71 12.75 -10.99 -3.72
C ASN A 71 12.70 -10.07 -4.95
N ALA A 72 11.52 -9.53 -5.25
CA ALA A 72 11.30 -8.73 -6.45
C ALA A 72 12.09 -7.41 -6.49
N THR A 73 12.62 -6.94 -5.35
CA THR A 73 13.50 -5.76 -5.29
C THR A 73 14.88 -6.01 -5.90
N THR A 74 15.35 -7.26 -5.90
CA THR A 74 16.71 -7.61 -6.35
C THR A 74 16.72 -8.61 -7.50
N ALA A 75 15.70 -9.45 -7.60
CA ALA A 75 15.58 -10.47 -8.63
C ALA A 75 14.95 -9.91 -9.91
N GLY A 76 15.24 -10.55 -11.04
CA GLY A 76 14.58 -10.31 -12.32
C GLY A 76 13.99 -11.57 -12.93
N ILE A 77 13.50 -11.46 -14.17
CA ILE A 77 12.99 -12.61 -14.94
C ILE A 77 14.10 -13.64 -15.21
N ALA A 78 15.35 -13.19 -15.36
CA ALA A 78 16.49 -14.06 -15.60
C ALA A 78 16.73 -15.04 -14.45
N ASP A 79 16.55 -14.61 -13.20
CA ASP A 79 16.70 -15.48 -12.02
C ASP A 79 15.61 -16.55 -11.98
N ILE A 80 14.39 -16.20 -12.38
CA ILE A 80 13.26 -17.14 -12.49
C ILE A 80 13.55 -18.19 -13.57
N LYS A 81 14.02 -17.76 -14.75
CA LYS A 81 14.41 -18.68 -15.82
C LYS A 81 15.51 -19.62 -15.37
N LYS A 82 16.54 -19.12 -14.68
CA LYS A 82 17.61 -19.95 -14.11
C LYS A 82 17.08 -21.02 -13.15
N ILE A 83 16.12 -20.66 -12.30
CA ILE A 83 15.47 -21.63 -11.40
C ILE A 83 14.77 -22.73 -12.20
N ILE A 84 14.07 -22.36 -13.28
CA ILE A 84 13.36 -23.31 -14.14
C ILE A 84 14.33 -24.21 -14.89
N ASP A 85 15.40 -23.65 -15.46
CA ASP A 85 16.42 -24.40 -16.19
C ASP A 85 17.14 -25.42 -15.29
N GLU A 86 17.35 -25.09 -14.00
CA GLU A 86 17.86 -26.02 -12.99
C GLU A 86 16.91 -27.21 -12.72
N LEU A 87 15.62 -27.07 -13.01
CA LEU A 87 14.57 -28.05 -12.74
C LEU A 87 14.22 -28.93 -13.94
N ASP A 88 14.72 -28.63 -15.14
CA ASP A 88 14.54 -29.43 -16.36
C ASP A 88 15.34 -30.75 -16.34
N THR A 89 15.92 -31.08 -15.19
CA THR A 89 16.49 -32.39 -14.87
C THR A 89 15.43 -33.24 -14.17
N PHE A 90 15.44 -34.57 -14.38
CA PHE A 90 14.47 -35.59 -13.92
C PHE A 90 14.09 -35.63 -12.41
N LEU A 91 14.41 -34.60 -11.62
CA LEU A 91 14.40 -34.53 -10.16
C LEU A 91 13.13 -33.91 -9.53
N ALA A 92 12.20 -33.31 -10.30
CA ALA A 92 10.97 -32.73 -9.72
C ALA A 92 9.71 -32.99 -10.57
N PRO A 93 9.06 -34.17 -10.45
CA PRO A 93 7.85 -34.55 -11.21
C PRO A 93 6.56 -33.71 -10.97
N GLY A 94 6.67 -32.47 -10.45
CA GLY A 94 5.52 -31.65 -10.07
C GLY A 94 5.80 -30.14 -9.98
N GLY A 95 6.86 -29.66 -10.65
CA GLY A 95 7.26 -28.25 -10.63
C GLY A 95 7.87 -27.80 -9.31
N VAL A 96 8.15 -26.50 -9.20
CA VAL A 96 8.73 -25.86 -8.01
C VAL A 96 7.74 -24.94 -7.32
N LEU A 97 7.86 -24.82 -6.00
CA LEU A 97 7.17 -23.77 -5.27
C LEU A 97 8.06 -22.52 -5.28
N LEU A 98 7.67 -21.51 -6.06
CA LEU A 98 8.35 -20.21 -6.08
C LEU A 98 7.69 -19.29 -5.07
N TYR A 99 8.43 -18.90 -4.04
CA TYR A 99 8.05 -17.80 -3.17
C TYR A 99 8.67 -16.50 -3.69
N LEU A 100 7.84 -15.56 -4.12
CA LEU A 100 8.24 -14.24 -4.61
C LEU A 100 7.84 -13.16 -3.62
N ASP A 101 8.83 -12.60 -2.91
CA ASP A 101 8.60 -11.53 -1.94
C ASP A 101 8.50 -10.16 -2.62
N GLU A 102 7.64 -9.30 -2.08
CA GLU A 102 7.42 -7.90 -2.50
C GLU A 102 7.08 -7.74 -3.99
N ILE A 103 6.13 -8.54 -4.50
CA ILE A 103 5.75 -8.58 -5.93
C ILE A 103 5.41 -7.21 -6.55
N GLN A 104 5.03 -6.21 -5.74
CA GLN A 104 4.77 -4.85 -6.19
C GLN A 104 5.97 -4.18 -6.89
N TYR A 105 7.20 -4.63 -6.62
CA TYR A 105 8.40 -4.11 -7.30
C TYR A 105 8.62 -4.69 -8.69
N PHE A 106 7.94 -5.78 -9.07
CA PHE A 106 7.92 -6.23 -10.44
C PHE A 106 7.01 -5.36 -11.29
N ASN A 107 7.56 -4.83 -12.38
CA ASN A 107 6.78 -4.09 -13.35
C ASN A 107 5.81 -5.02 -14.11
N LYS A 108 4.85 -4.42 -14.82
CA LYS A 108 3.80 -5.14 -15.55
C LYS A 108 4.35 -6.20 -16.52
N LYS A 109 5.45 -5.92 -17.21
CA LYS A 109 6.08 -6.86 -18.16
C LYS A 109 6.68 -8.07 -17.43
N GLN A 110 7.34 -7.85 -16.30
CA GLN A 110 7.88 -8.91 -15.46
C GLN A 110 6.78 -9.81 -14.89
N GLN A 111 5.67 -9.22 -14.42
CA GLN A 111 4.52 -9.98 -13.96
C GLN A 111 3.85 -10.77 -15.10
N GLN A 112 3.75 -10.21 -16.31
CA GLN A 112 3.23 -10.95 -17.46
C GLN A 112 4.08 -12.17 -17.81
N SER A 113 5.41 -12.05 -17.77
CA SER A 113 6.30 -13.19 -18.02
C SER A 113 6.16 -14.30 -16.97
N LEU A 114 5.69 -14.00 -15.75
CA LEU A 114 5.39 -15.05 -14.76
C LEU A 114 4.22 -15.95 -15.19
N LEU A 115 3.26 -15.43 -15.96
CA LEU A 115 2.07 -16.18 -16.36
C LEU A 115 2.41 -17.42 -17.18
N GLU A 116 3.37 -17.31 -18.11
CA GLU A 116 3.84 -18.42 -18.94
C GLU A 116 4.27 -19.62 -18.06
N PHE A 117 4.99 -19.35 -16.97
CA PHE A 117 5.50 -20.40 -16.08
C PHE A 117 4.45 -20.95 -15.11
N ILE A 118 3.44 -20.14 -14.80
CA ILE A 118 2.31 -20.53 -13.95
C ILE A 118 1.33 -21.43 -14.74
N GLU A 119 1.04 -21.07 -15.98
CA GLU A 119 0.08 -21.80 -16.85
C GLU A 119 0.61 -23.16 -17.26
N ASP A 120 1.91 -23.27 -17.56
CA ASP A 120 2.56 -24.55 -17.89
C ASP A 120 2.77 -25.47 -16.67
N GLY A 121 2.42 -25.02 -15.46
CA GLY A 121 2.56 -25.79 -14.22
C GLY A 121 4.00 -26.00 -13.73
N ARG A 122 4.99 -25.40 -14.40
CA ARG A 122 6.41 -25.44 -13.99
C ARG A 122 6.63 -24.77 -12.64
N ILE A 123 5.84 -23.74 -12.35
CA ILE A 123 5.88 -22.99 -11.10
C ILE A 123 4.50 -23.00 -10.45
N THR A 124 4.47 -23.32 -9.15
CA THR A 124 3.39 -22.91 -8.26
C THR A 124 3.83 -21.68 -7.48
N LEU A 125 3.16 -20.55 -7.73
CA LEU A 125 3.54 -19.25 -7.20
C LEU A 125 2.91 -19.03 -5.81
N ILE A 126 3.73 -18.63 -4.85
CA ILE A 126 3.29 -17.92 -3.64
C ILE A 126 3.94 -16.55 -3.66
N ALA A 127 3.19 -15.52 -4.05
CA ALA A 127 3.66 -14.15 -4.01
C ALA A 127 3.29 -13.48 -2.69
N SER A 128 4.09 -12.55 -2.20
CA SER A 128 3.74 -11.72 -1.04
C SER A 128 3.87 -10.23 -1.33
N THR A 129 3.02 -9.44 -0.66
CA THR A 129 3.04 -7.98 -0.72
C THR A 129 2.50 -7.37 0.57
N THR A 130 2.98 -6.20 0.94
CA THR A 130 2.42 -5.34 2.00
C THR A 130 1.34 -4.40 1.46
N GLU A 131 1.27 -4.20 0.15
CA GLU A 131 0.29 -3.34 -0.51
C GLU A 131 -0.96 -4.12 -0.93
N ASN A 132 -2.09 -3.44 -1.10
CA ASN A 132 -3.32 -4.10 -1.54
C ASN A 132 -3.10 -4.73 -2.94
N PRO A 133 -3.27 -6.07 -3.06
CA PRO A 133 -2.88 -6.80 -4.25
C PRO A 133 -3.69 -6.42 -5.49
N TYR A 134 -4.91 -5.90 -5.32
CA TYR A 134 -5.75 -5.46 -6.44
C TYR A 134 -5.22 -4.20 -7.14
N PHE A 135 -4.25 -3.49 -6.55
CA PHE A 135 -3.60 -2.33 -7.16
C PHE A 135 -2.22 -2.63 -7.73
N CYS A 136 -1.44 -3.50 -7.06
CA CYS A 136 -0.04 -3.75 -7.42
C CYS A 136 0.18 -5.05 -8.22
N VAL A 137 -0.76 -5.99 -8.19
CA VAL A 137 -0.67 -7.27 -8.91
C VAL A 137 -1.51 -7.23 -10.18
N PHE A 138 -0.94 -7.74 -11.28
CA PHE A 138 -1.59 -7.80 -12.58
C PHE A 138 -2.81 -8.74 -12.55
N ASN A 139 -3.95 -8.27 -13.08
CA ASN A 139 -5.24 -8.98 -13.05
C ASN A 139 -5.19 -10.42 -13.55
N ALA A 140 -4.35 -10.73 -14.54
CA ALA A 140 -4.21 -12.09 -15.04
C ALA A 140 -3.62 -13.05 -13.99
N ILE A 141 -2.69 -12.59 -13.15
CA ILE A 141 -2.15 -13.38 -12.02
C ILE A 141 -3.22 -13.53 -10.94
N LEU A 142 -3.91 -12.43 -10.60
CA LEU A 142 -5.00 -12.44 -9.60
C LEU A 142 -6.10 -13.43 -9.98
N SER A 143 -6.52 -13.47 -11.24
CA SER A 143 -7.56 -14.41 -11.72
C SER A 143 -7.17 -15.89 -11.60
N ARG A 144 -5.88 -16.19 -11.46
CA ARG A 144 -5.32 -17.56 -11.37
C ARG A 144 -4.75 -17.87 -9.98
N SER A 145 -4.94 -16.97 -9.02
CA SER A 145 -4.37 -17.08 -7.68
C SER A 145 -5.44 -16.84 -6.61
N THR A 146 -5.30 -17.53 -5.48
CA THR A 146 -6.13 -17.26 -4.30
C THR A 146 -5.45 -16.24 -3.41
N VAL A 147 -6.15 -15.16 -3.04
CA VAL A 147 -5.63 -14.11 -2.18
C VAL A 147 -5.92 -14.46 -0.71
N PHE A 148 -4.88 -14.46 0.13
CA PHE A 148 -5.00 -14.64 1.58
C PHE A 148 -4.50 -13.40 2.30
N GLU A 149 -5.37 -12.82 3.13
CA GLU A 149 -5.05 -11.69 3.99
C GLU A 149 -4.44 -12.16 5.32
N PHE A 150 -3.23 -11.68 5.60
CA PHE A 150 -2.52 -11.82 6.86
C PHE A 150 -2.74 -10.55 7.68
N LYS A 151 -3.31 -10.70 8.87
CA LYS A 151 -3.62 -9.57 9.75
C LYS A 151 -2.47 -9.29 10.73
N PRO A 152 -2.35 -8.07 11.28
CA PRO A 152 -1.48 -7.82 12.43
C PRO A 152 -1.74 -8.86 13.53
N VAL A 153 -0.66 -9.38 14.14
CA VAL A 153 -0.78 -10.38 15.20
C VAL A 153 -1.12 -9.68 16.52
N SER A 154 -2.10 -10.18 17.25
CA SER A 154 -2.49 -9.59 18.54
C SER A 154 -1.32 -9.66 19.53
N ALA A 155 -1.18 -8.66 20.42
CA ALA A 155 -0.13 -8.66 21.43
C ALA A 155 -0.14 -9.96 22.27
N GLU A 156 -1.33 -10.48 22.59
CA GLU A 156 -1.48 -11.74 23.33
C GLU A 156 -0.93 -12.95 22.56
N ASP A 157 -1.18 -13.04 21.25
CA ASP A 157 -0.59 -14.10 20.42
C ASP A 157 0.93 -13.89 20.22
N VAL A 158 1.42 -12.65 20.18
CA VAL A 158 2.86 -12.35 20.10
C VAL A 158 3.60 -12.79 21.36
N LYS A 159 2.99 -12.66 22.56
CA LYS A 159 3.62 -13.12 23.82
C LYS A 159 4.05 -14.58 23.74
N GLN A 160 3.26 -15.44 23.10
CA GLN A 160 3.61 -16.85 22.89
C GLN A 160 4.95 -17.00 22.15
N ALA A 161 5.18 -16.19 21.11
CA ALA A 161 6.44 -16.19 20.37
C ALA A 161 7.60 -15.57 21.20
N VAL A 162 7.31 -14.56 22.02
CA VAL A 162 8.29 -13.96 22.96
C VAL A 162 8.80 -15.00 23.95
N TYR A 163 7.90 -15.76 24.59
CA TYR A 163 8.31 -16.82 25.53
C TYR A 163 9.13 -17.91 24.85
N ARG A 164 8.72 -18.38 23.65
CA ARG A 164 9.53 -19.33 22.88
C ARG A 164 10.92 -18.78 22.54
N ALA A 165 11.03 -17.48 22.23
CA ALA A 165 12.30 -16.84 21.94
C ALA A 165 13.19 -16.77 23.20
N VAL A 166 12.60 -16.45 24.35
CA VAL A 166 13.27 -16.46 25.66
C VAL A 166 13.80 -17.84 25.99
N ASP A 167 13.00 -18.90 25.79
CA ASP A 167 13.42 -20.28 26.07
C ASP A 167 14.62 -20.69 25.22
N ILE A 168 14.58 -20.38 23.91
CA ILE A 168 15.70 -20.66 22.99
C ILE A 168 16.95 -19.89 23.41
N MET A 169 16.82 -18.62 23.80
CA MET A 169 17.97 -17.82 24.22
C MET A 169 18.53 -18.27 25.57
N ASN A 170 17.69 -18.70 26.50
CA ASN A 170 18.11 -19.27 27.78
C ASN A 170 18.85 -20.59 27.61
N ALA A 171 18.45 -21.43 26.65
CA ALA A 171 19.16 -22.67 26.34
C ALA A 171 20.62 -22.44 25.87
N ARG A 172 20.99 -21.21 25.49
CA ARG A 172 22.35 -20.82 25.07
C ARG A 172 23.20 -20.25 26.20
N ARG A 173 22.62 -19.99 27.38
CA ARG A 173 23.32 -19.38 28.51
C ARG A 173 23.62 -20.43 29.58
N GLU A 174 24.73 -20.22 30.28
CA GLU A 174 25.05 -21.01 31.49
C GLU A 174 24.12 -20.65 32.66
N ALA A 175 23.73 -19.38 32.75
CA ALA A 175 22.78 -18.87 33.74
C ALA A 175 21.53 -18.31 33.03
N PRO A 176 20.32 -18.82 33.35
CA PRO A 176 19.10 -18.38 32.71
C PRO A 176 18.71 -16.96 33.16
N LEU A 177 18.21 -16.18 32.21
CA LEU A 177 17.55 -14.91 32.43
C LEU A 177 16.06 -15.13 32.64
N THR A 178 15.47 -14.35 33.53
CA THR A 178 14.03 -14.26 33.70
C THR A 178 13.50 -12.92 33.21
N LEU A 179 12.30 -12.92 32.62
CA LEU A 179 11.58 -11.69 32.32
C LEU A 179 10.83 -11.25 33.58
N GLN A 180 10.98 -10.00 33.98
CA GLN A 180 10.11 -9.40 35.00
C GLN A 180 8.67 -9.34 34.50
N ASP A 181 7.70 -9.42 35.42
CA ASP A 181 6.29 -9.17 35.13
C ASP A 181 6.10 -7.88 34.31
N GLY A 182 5.38 -7.97 33.20
CA GLY A 182 5.13 -6.85 32.28
C GLY A 182 6.19 -6.65 31.19
N ALA A 183 7.37 -7.29 31.27
CA ALA A 183 8.37 -7.17 30.22
C ALA A 183 7.92 -7.86 28.91
N ALA A 184 7.31 -9.05 29.00
CA ALA A 184 6.78 -9.77 27.83
C ALA A 184 5.60 -9.01 27.20
N GLU A 185 4.68 -8.50 28.01
CA GLU A 185 3.59 -7.60 27.59
C GLU A 185 4.13 -6.41 26.82
N ARG A 186 5.17 -5.76 27.35
CA ARG A 186 5.76 -4.58 26.72
C ARG A 186 6.39 -4.89 25.37
N ILE A 187 7.18 -5.97 25.28
CA ILE A 187 7.78 -6.40 24.01
C ILE A 187 6.68 -6.73 22.97
N SER A 188 5.64 -7.45 23.40
CA SER A 188 4.55 -7.88 22.52
C SER A 188 3.66 -6.73 22.05
N SER A 189 3.43 -5.72 22.88
CA SER A 189 2.61 -4.55 22.53
C SER A 189 3.37 -3.57 21.63
N ALA A 190 4.68 -3.40 21.86
CA ALA A 190 5.49 -2.42 21.14
C ALA A 190 5.84 -2.84 19.69
N CYS A 191 5.58 -4.08 19.28
CA CYS A 191 5.94 -4.56 17.95
C CYS A 191 4.86 -4.30 16.88
N GLY A 192 3.70 -3.73 17.23
CA GLY A 192 2.63 -3.39 16.29
C GLY A 192 2.12 -4.59 15.49
N GLY A 193 2.17 -5.79 16.08
CA GLY A 193 1.77 -7.04 15.43
C GLY A 193 2.79 -7.67 14.48
N ASP A 194 4.01 -7.12 14.39
CA ASP A 194 5.15 -7.74 13.73
C ASP A 194 5.90 -8.68 14.71
N VAL A 195 5.76 -9.99 14.50
CA VAL A 195 6.38 -11.02 15.35
C VAL A 195 7.91 -11.02 15.21
N ARG A 196 8.43 -10.71 14.02
CA ARG A 196 9.88 -10.65 13.76
C ARG A 196 10.52 -9.53 14.58
N LYS A 197 9.87 -8.36 14.68
CA LYS A 197 10.32 -7.26 15.55
C LYS A 197 10.39 -7.70 17.01
N ALA A 198 9.36 -8.36 17.52
CA ALA A 198 9.35 -8.87 18.90
C ALA A 198 10.51 -9.84 19.17
N ILE A 199 10.76 -10.80 18.27
CA ILE A 199 11.85 -11.76 18.40
C ILE A 199 13.22 -11.06 18.38
N ASN A 200 13.43 -10.10 17.47
CA ASN A 200 14.67 -9.33 17.40
C ASN A 200 14.89 -8.50 18.67
N SER A 201 13.83 -7.96 19.28
CA SER A 201 13.92 -7.27 20.57
C SER A 201 14.35 -8.21 21.69
N VAL A 202 13.81 -9.44 21.74
CA VAL A 202 14.27 -10.47 22.71
C VAL A 202 15.74 -10.79 22.49
N GLU A 203 16.16 -11.06 21.26
CA GLU A 203 17.55 -11.36 20.93
C GLU A 203 18.50 -10.25 21.40
N LEU A 204 18.14 -8.99 21.13
CA LEU A 204 18.93 -7.83 21.53
C LEU A 204 18.95 -7.61 23.05
N LEU A 205 17.82 -7.78 23.74
CA LEU A 205 17.76 -7.70 25.21
C LEU A 205 18.69 -8.75 25.85
N PHE A 206 18.68 -9.97 25.32
CA PHE A 206 19.55 -11.03 25.80
C PHE A 206 21.02 -10.75 25.54
N SER A 207 21.38 -10.22 24.36
CA SER A 207 22.75 -9.81 24.06
C SER A 207 23.21 -8.64 24.94
N ALA A 208 22.32 -7.70 25.28
CA ALA A 208 22.64 -6.54 26.11
C ALA A 208 22.64 -6.82 27.62
N ALA A 209 22.06 -7.93 28.07
CA ALA A 209 21.89 -8.24 29.49
C ALA A 209 23.21 -8.48 30.25
N GLY A 210 24.32 -8.86 29.57
CA GLY A 210 25.59 -9.15 30.24
C GLY A 210 25.46 -10.24 31.31
N GLU A 211 25.89 -9.94 32.54
CA GLU A 211 25.79 -10.83 33.71
C GLU A 211 24.47 -10.71 34.50
N ARG A 212 23.51 -9.90 34.03
CA ARG A 212 22.21 -9.76 34.71
C ARG A 212 21.46 -11.09 34.71
N SER A 213 20.61 -11.30 35.72
CA SER A 213 19.70 -12.44 35.87
C SER A 213 18.23 -12.12 35.55
N VAL A 214 17.89 -10.83 35.39
CA VAL A 214 16.52 -10.35 35.11
C VAL A 214 16.56 -9.27 34.03
N ILE A 215 15.63 -9.36 33.07
CA ILE A 215 15.32 -8.27 32.12
C ILE A 215 14.10 -7.52 32.65
N THR A 216 14.22 -6.22 32.87
CA THR A 216 13.12 -5.40 33.43
C THR A 216 12.18 -4.86 32.35
N ALA A 217 11.03 -4.35 32.78
CA ALA A 217 10.10 -3.64 31.89
C ALA A 217 10.68 -2.32 31.35
N GLU A 218 11.64 -1.68 32.05
CA GLU A 218 12.38 -0.52 31.52
C GLU A 218 13.38 -0.91 30.44
N ASP A 219 14.13 -2.01 30.62
CA ASP A 219 15.05 -2.53 29.61
C ASP A 219 14.29 -2.80 28.29
N ALA A 220 13.12 -3.46 28.39
CA ALA A 220 12.22 -3.69 27.27
C ALA A 220 11.75 -2.39 26.60
N ALA A 221 11.37 -1.37 27.37
CA ALA A 221 10.97 -0.06 26.84
C ALA A 221 12.09 0.64 26.06
N ALA A 222 13.30 0.67 26.62
CA ALA A 222 14.43 1.36 26.01
C ALA A 222 14.81 0.79 24.63
N ILE A 223 14.71 -0.54 24.47
CA ILE A 223 15.05 -1.22 23.21
C ILE A 223 13.91 -1.14 22.19
N THR A 224 12.67 -1.32 22.63
CA THR A 224 11.50 -1.26 21.75
C THR A 224 11.28 0.12 21.14
N GLN A 225 11.51 1.21 21.88
CA GLN A 225 11.43 2.58 21.34
C GLN A 225 12.40 2.83 20.18
N ARG A 226 13.65 2.35 20.27
CA ARG A 226 14.65 2.50 19.19
C ARG A 226 14.34 1.64 17.96
N SER A 227 13.79 0.44 18.16
CA SER A 227 13.41 -0.45 17.05
C SER A 227 12.12 0.01 16.36
N ALA A 228 11.15 0.56 17.08
CA ALA A 228 9.93 1.13 16.50
C ALA A 228 10.26 2.27 15.52
N MET A 229 11.10 3.23 15.93
CA MET A 229 11.50 4.36 15.08
C MET A 229 12.20 3.95 13.77
N ARG A 230 12.95 2.84 13.75
CA ARG A 230 13.68 2.37 12.56
C ARG A 230 12.83 1.59 11.55
N TYR A 231 11.68 1.07 11.98
CA TYR A 231 10.94 0.04 11.26
C TYR A 231 9.45 0.39 11.04
N ASP A 232 9.01 1.56 11.52
CA ASP A 232 7.67 2.15 11.30
C ASP A 232 7.58 2.92 9.96
N ARG A 233 8.53 2.68 9.05
CA ARG A 233 8.52 3.25 7.70
C ARG A 233 7.56 2.51 6.75
N ASP A 234 7.11 1.29 7.11
CA ASP A 234 6.33 0.36 6.24
C ASP A 234 5.14 -0.35 6.97
N GLY A 235 4.59 0.21 8.07
CA GLY A 235 3.54 -0.42 8.91
C GLY A 235 2.11 0.15 8.74
N ASP A 236 1.12 -0.43 9.42
CA ASP A 236 -0.27 0.08 9.44
C ASP A 236 -0.36 1.46 10.14
N ASP A 237 0.40 1.67 11.20
CA ASP A 237 0.51 2.98 11.90
C ASP A 237 1.01 4.09 10.96
N HIS A 238 1.84 3.74 9.97
CA HIS A 238 2.31 4.67 8.95
C HIS A 238 1.17 5.19 8.06
N TYR A 239 0.29 4.29 7.62
CA TYR A 239 -0.90 4.68 6.86
C TYR A 239 -1.87 5.50 7.69
N ASP A 240 -1.98 5.22 8.99
CA ASP A 240 -2.79 6.01 9.90
C ASP A 240 -2.24 7.42 10.09
N ILE A 241 -0.92 7.61 10.17
CA ILE A 241 -0.32 8.95 10.25
C ILE A 241 -0.54 9.73 8.93
N LEU A 242 -0.34 9.09 7.77
CA LEU A 242 -0.63 9.71 6.46
C LEU A 242 -2.11 10.10 6.32
N SER A 243 -3.00 9.23 6.79
CA SER A 243 -4.44 9.42 6.84
C SER A 243 -4.82 10.57 7.78
N ALA A 244 -4.19 10.64 8.96
CA ALA A 244 -4.39 11.69 9.95
C ALA A 244 -3.91 13.04 9.43
N LEU A 245 -2.73 13.12 8.80
CA LEU A 245 -2.24 14.33 8.13
C LEU A 245 -3.30 14.86 7.15
N MET A 246 -3.76 14.02 6.23
CA MET A 246 -4.73 14.44 5.20
C MET A 246 -6.08 14.87 5.81
N LYS A 247 -6.55 14.15 6.83
CA LYS A 247 -7.78 14.52 7.55
C LYS A 247 -7.64 15.84 8.32
N SER A 248 -6.47 16.13 8.90
CA SER A 248 -6.22 17.42 9.56
C SER A 248 -6.19 18.57 8.56
N LEU A 249 -5.56 18.38 7.39
CA LEU A 249 -5.59 19.37 6.30
C LEU A 249 -7.02 19.65 5.84
N ARG A 250 -7.80 18.59 5.56
CA ARG A 250 -9.22 18.69 5.20
C ARG A 250 -10.07 19.34 6.30
N GLY A 251 -9.83 18.94 7.55
CA GLY A 251 -10.51 19.42 8.75
C GLY A 251 -10.17 20.86 9.13
N SER A 252 -9.23 21.49 8.42
CA SER A 252 -8.77 22.85 8.68
C SER A 252 -8.11 23.03 10.05
N ASP A 253 -7.38 22.01 10.51
CA ASP A 253 -6.62 22.01 11.75
C ASP A 253 -5.11 22.08 11.44
N PRO A 254 -4.50 23.29 11.45
CA PRO A 254 -3.08 23.46 11.13
C PRO A 254 -2.16 22.84 12.18
N ASP A 255 -2.56 22.84 13.46
CA ASP A 255 -1.76 22.32 14.55
C ASP A 255 -1.65 20.79 14.46
N ALA A 256 -2.78 20.11 14.24
CA ALA A 256 -2.80 18.68 14.02
C ALA A 256 -2.07 18.29 12.73
N ALA A 257 -2.22 19.06 11.65
CA ALA A 257 -1.51 18.81 10.40
C ALA A 257 0.02 18.90 10.58
N LEU A 258 0.52 19.90 11.29
CA LEU A 258 1.94 20.02 11.60
C LEU A 258 2.43 18.88 12.50
N HIS A 259 1.63 18.46 13.49
CA HIS A 259 1.97 17.33 14.35
C HIS A 259 2.14 16.02 13.56
N TYR A 260 1.19 15.69 12.67
CA TYR A 260 1.29 14.47 11.86
C TYR A 260 2.37 14.57 10.79
N LEU A 261 2.60 15.75 10.21
CA LEU A 261 3.76 15.99 9.35
C LEU A 261 5.07 15.71 10.11
N ALA A 262 5.24 16.28 11.31
CA ALA A 262 6.44 16.07 12.11
C ALA A 262 6.67 14.58 12.39
N ARG A 263 5.62 13.83 12.74
CA ARG A 263 5.71 12.36 12.93
C ARG A 263 6.21 11.64 11.69
N LEU A 264 5.73 11.99 10.48
CA LEU A 264 6.20 11.40 9.22
C LEU A 264 7.66 11.73 8.94
N LEU A 265 8.08 12.98 9.19
CA LEU A 265 9.45 13.42 8.93
C LEU A 265 10.45 12.80 9.91
N GLU A 266 10.08 12.62 11.18
CA GLU A 266 10.91 11.96 12.19
C GLU A 266 11.20 10.49 11.84
N VAL A 267 10.23 9.78 11.24
CA VAL A 267 10.45 8.41 10.74
C VAL A 267 11.07 8.37 9.32
N GLY A 268 11.39 9.54 8.75
CA GLY A 268 12.04 9.67 7.45
C GLY A 268 11.12 9.42 6.24
N ASP A 269 9.80 9.46 6.40
CA ASP A 269 8.86 9.40 5.28
C ASP A 269 8.59 10.80 4.69
N LEU A 270 9.57 11.28 3.94
CA LEU A 270 9.42 12.51 3.17
C LEU A 270 8.47 12.31 1.96
N VAL A 271 8.53 11.15 1.31
CA VAL A 271 7.81 10.91 0.04
C VAL A 271 6.32 10.77 0.26
N GLY A 272 5.88 10.02 1.27
CA GLY A 272 4.46 9.86 1.60
C GLY A 272 3.84 11.19 2.04
N ALA A 273 4.53 11.96 2.89
CA ALA A 273 4.10 13.32 3.25
C ALA A 273 3.90 14.22 2.02
N CYS A 274 4.90 14.28 1.13
CA CYS A 274 4.82 15.06 -0.12
C CYS A 274 3.62 14.64 -0.99
N ARG A 275 3.39 13.33 -1.16
CA ARG A 275 2.26 12.82 -1.95
C ARG A 275 0.91 13.24 -1.37
N ARG A 276 0.73 13.14 -0.06
CA ARG A 276 -0.52 13.53 0.62
C ARG A 276 -0.79 15.02 0.52
N ILE A 277 0.24 15.83 0.72
CA ILE A 277 0.17 17.29 0.60
C ILE A 277 -0.21 17.71 -0.83
N LEU A 278 0.42 17.12 -1.86
CA LEU A 278 0.06 17.37 -3.26
C LEU A 278 -1.40 16.98 -3.57
N CYS A 279 -1.87 15.83 -3.06
CA CYS A 279 -3.24 15.36 -3.26
C CYS A 279 -4.25 16.36 -2.65
N SER A 280 -4.03 16.77 -1.40
CA SER A 280 -4.93 17.65 -0.66
C SER A 280 -5.10 19.03 -1.33
N ALA A 281 -4.06 19.54 -2.00
CA ALA A 281 -4.15 20.78 -2.78
C ALA A 281 -5.21 20.72 -3.89
N SER A 282 -5.43 19.56 -4.52
CA SER A 282 -6.42 19.40 -5.59
C SER A 282 -7.75 18.82 -5.10
N GLU A 283 -7.72 17.90 -4.12
CA GLU A 283 -8.89 17.19 -3.61
C GLU A 283 -9.69 18.02 -2.60
N ASP A 284 -9.00 18.69 -1.67
CA ASP A 284 -9.64 19.34 -0.52
C ASP A 284 -9.74 20.87 -0.69
N ILE A 285 -8.84 21.49 -1.45
CA ILE A 285 -8.85 22.93 -1.75
C ILE A 285 -9.44 23.20 -3.13
N GLY A 286 -8.90 22.53 -4.16
CA GLY A 286 -9.45 22.53 -5.51
C GLY A 286 -9.71 23.94 -6.05
N LEU A 287 -10.94 24.17 -6.52
CA LEU A 287 -11.34 25.44 -7.12
C LEU A 287 -11.65 26.55 -6.11
N ALA A 288 -11.66 26.26 -4.81
CA ALA A 288 -11.82 27.30 -3.79
C ALA A 288 -10.60 28.24 -3.74
N TYR A 289 -9.40 27.69 -3.94
CA TYR A 289 -8.17 28.47 -4.09
C TYR A 289 -7.21 27.80 -5.09
N PRO A 290 -7.39 28.05 -6.41
CA PRO A 290 -6.63 27.36 -7.46
C PRO A 290 -5.11 27.54 -7.37
N LEU A 291 -4.62 28.64 -6.78
CA LEU A 291 -3.19 28.89 -6.58
C LEU A 291 -2.56 27.96 -5.53
N ALA A 292 -3.35 27.22 -4.74
CA ALA A 292 -2.81 26.22 -3.81
C ALA A 292 -1.97 25.16 -4.53
N VAL A 293 -2.41 24.68 -5.70
CA VAL A 293 -1.69 23.63 -6.46
C VAL A 293 -0.26 24.04 -6.83
N PRO A 294 -0.02 25.18 -7.53
CA PRO A 294 1.35 25.58 -7.89
C PRO A 294 2.19 25.97 -6.68
N ILE A 295 1.61 26.59 -5.64
CA ILE A 295 2.35 26.95 -4.41
C ILE A 295 2.82 25.67 -3.70
N VAL A 296 1.91 24.73 -3.47
CA VAL A 296 2.23 23.46 -2.81
C VAL A 296 3.23 22.65 -3.64
N LYS A 297 3.11 22.64 -4.97
CA LYS A 297 4.10 22.00 -5.85
C LYS A 297 5.50 22.59 -5.66
N ALA A 298 5.62 23.92 -5.61
CA ALA A 298 6.89 24.59 -5.37
C ALA A 298 7.47 24.23 -3.99
N CYS A 299 6.65 24.24 -2.93
CA CYS A 299 7.07 23.81 -1.59
C CYS A 299 7.58 22.36 -1.59
N VAL A 300 6.85 21.43 -2.24
CA VAL A 300 7.23 20.02 -2.32
C VAL A 300 8.52 19.83 -3.13
N ASP A 301 8.70 20.56 -4.24
CA ASP A 301 9.94 20.51 -5.02
C ASP A 301 11.13 21.03 -4.22
N SER A 302 10.97 22.15 -3.50
CA SER A 302 11.99 22.66 -2.59
C SER A 302 12.32 21.66 -1.49
N ALA A 303 11.30 21.00 -0.90
CA ALA A 303 11.50 19.98 0.12
C ALA A 303 12.34 18.80 -0.39
N LEU A 304 12.03 18.30 -1.59
CA LEU A 304 12.75 17.18 -2.20
C LEU A 304 14.19 17.57 -2.60
N GLN A 305 14.42 18.81 -3.02
CA GLN A 305 15.76 19.31 -3.34
C GLN A 305 16.63 19.52 -2.10
N LEU A 306 16.04 20.03 -1.01
CA LEU A 306 16.74 20.26 0.25
C LEU A 306 17.06 18.95 0.99
N GLY A 307 16.11 18.01 1.02
CA GLY A 307 16.22 16.81 1.85
C GLY A 307 16.05 17.11 3.35
N LEU A 308 16.03 16.06 4.18
CA LEU A 308 15.91 16.22 5.63
C LEU A 308 17.26 16.60 6.26
N PRO A 309 17.28 17.48 7.28
CA PRO A 309 16.13 18.02 8.02
C PRO A 309 15.46 19.28 7.42
N GLU A 310 16.06 19.98 6.47
CA GLU A 310 15.60 21.28 5.95
C GLU A 310 14.25 21.21 5.20
N ALA A 311 13.93 20.04 4.61
CA ALA A 311 12.67 19.77 3.92
C ALA A 311 11.42 20.05 4.76
N LYS A 312 11.53 20.02 6.10
CA LYS A 312 10.42 20.32 7.01
C LYS A 312 9.87 21.74 6.85
N LEU A 313 10.72 22.71 6.47
CA LEU A 313 10.34 24.12 6.39
C LEU A 313 9.32 24.39 5.27
N PRO A 314 9.61 24.07 3.99
CA PRO A 314 8.63 24.27 2.93
C PRO A 314 7.39 23.37 3.07
N LEU A 315 7.52 22.17 3.65
CA LEU A 315 6.35 21.32 3.90
C LEU A 315 5.44 21.85 5.00
N ALA A 316 5.99 22.47 6.04
CA ALA A 316 5.20 23.14 7.07
C ALA A 316 4.40 24.31 6.47
N GLU A 317 5.02 25.11 5.59
CA GLU A 317 4.35 26.20 4.87
C GLU A 317 3.18 25.67 4.01
N ALA A 318 3.40 24.60 3.25
CA ALA A 318 2.36 23.95 2.48
C ALA A 318 1.21 23.43 3.36
N CYS A 319 1.51 22.77 4.48
CA CYS A 319 0.48 22.27 5.40
C CYS A 319 -0.36 23.39 6.00
N ILE A 320 0.27 24.49 6.45
CA ILE A 320 -0.45 25.63 7.03
C ILE A 320 -1.33 26.30 5.97
N LEU A 321 -0.82 26.49 4.74
CA LEU A 321 -1.58 27.04 3.64
C LEU A 321 -2.84 26.21 3.36
N LEU A 322 -2.68 24.89 3.22
CA LEU A 322 -3.79 23.99 2.93
C LEU A 322 -4.79 23.92 4.10
N ALA A 323 -4.32 23.80 5.34
CA ALA A 323 -5.19 23.76 6.51
C ALA A 323 -6.03 25.05 6.64
N THR A 324 -5.45 26.22 6.33
CA THR A 324 -6.14 27.52 6.47
C THR A 324 -6.90 27.98 5.22
N ALA A 325 -6.70 27.33 4.07
CA ALA A 325 -7.39 27.65 2.83
C ALA A 325 -8.88 27.25 2.83
N PRO A 326 -9.75 27.96 2.08
CA PRO A 326 -11.14 27.55 1.89
C PRO A 326 -11.20 26.16 1.22
N LYS A 327 -12.16 25.34 1.64
CA LYS A 327 -12.28 23.95 1.18
C LYS A 327 -13.26 23.82 0.02
N SER A 328 -12.91 22.98 -0.94
CA SER A 328 -13.83 22.53 -1.99
C SER A 328 -13.36 21.22 -2.61
N ASN A 329 -14.28 20.27 -2.66
CA ASN A 329 -14.13 19.00 -3.35
C ASN A 329 -14.94 18.94 -4.67
N SER A 330 -15.44 20.08 -5.17
CA SER A 330 -16.36 20.14 -6.33
C SER A 330 -15.75 19.51 -7.59
N ALA A 331 -14.47 19.75 -7.85
CA ALA A 331 -13.75 19.13 -8.96
C ALA A 331 -13.58 17.62 -8.78
N CYS A 332 -13.28 17.17 -7.55
CA CYS A 332 -13.14 15.75 -7.21
C CYS A 332 -14.46 15.01 -7.41
N MET A 333 -15.56 15.54 -6.86
CA MET A 333 -16.89 14.96 -7.00
C MET A 333 -17.36 14.95 -8.46
N GLY A 334 -17.03 15.98 -9.24
CA GLY A 334 -17.40 16.03 -10.64
C GLY A 334 -16.69 15.00 -11.52
N ILE A 335 -15.39 14.77 -11.30
CA ILE A 335 -14.68 13.71 -12.03
C ILE A 335 -15.14 12.32 -11.58
N ASP A 336 -15.41 12.12 -10.29
CA ASP A 336 -15.91 10.84 -9.76
C ASP A 336 -17.29 10.49 -10.33
N ALA A 337 -18.19 11.47 -10.43
CA ALA A 337 -19.51 11.29 -11.03
C ALA A 337 -19.40 10.94 -12.53
N ALA A 338 -18.55 11.65 -13.28
CA ALA A 338 -18.32 11.34 -14.70
C ALA A 338 -17.69 9.95 -14.89
N LEU A 339 -16.74 9.56 -14.03
CA LEU A 339 -16.13 8.23 -14.07
C LEU A 339 -17.12 7.12 -13.71
N ALA A 340 -18.08 7.38 -12.81
CA ALA A 340 -19.15 6.44 -12.50
C ALA A 340 -19.99 6.11 -13.74
N ASP A 341 -20.32 7.11 -14.55
CA ASP A 341 -21.07 6.93 -15.81
C ASP A 341 -20.29 6.10 -16.81
N VAL A 342 -19.00 6.41 -17.00
CA VAL A 342 -18.11 5.65 -17.88
C VAL A 342 -18.01 4.19 -17.44
N ARG A 343 -17.83 3.94 -16.13
CA ARG A 343 -17.75 2.58 -15.56
C ARG A 343 -19.06 1.81 -15.68
N ALA A 344 -20.20 2.50 -15.61
CA ALA A 344 -21.52 1.93 -15.82
C ALA A 344 -21.86 1.70 -17.30
N GLY A 345 -20.94 2.01 -18.23
CA GLY A 345 -21.17 1.88 -19.66
C GLY A 345 -22.05 2.99 -20.26
N ARG A 346 -22.36 4.04 -19.50
CA ARG A 346 -23.09 5.23 -19.97
C ARG A 346 -22.11 6.19 -20.67
N THR A 347 -21.55 5.76 -21.79
CA THR A 347 -20.61 6.58 -22.57
C THR A 347 -21.32 7.28 -23.72
N GLY A 348 -22.08 6.55 -24.54
CA GLY A 348 -22.71 7.11 -25.75
C GLY A 348 -21.70 7.47 -26.84
N SER A 349 -22.21 7.94 -27.99
CA SER A 349 -21.36 8.41 -29.09
C SER A 349 -21.04 9.89 -28.95
N ILE A 350 -19.82 10.30 -29.32
CA ILE A 350 -19.43 11.72 -29.38
C ILE A 350 -20.34 12.42 -30.41
N PRO A 351 -20.99 13.56 -30.08
CA PRO A 351 -21.81 14.31 -31.02
C PRO A 351 -21.04 14.66 -32.31
N ARG A 352 -21.71 14.63 -33.47
CA ARG A 352 -21.10 14.89 -34.77
C ARG A 352 -20.38 16.23 -34.82
N GLU A 353 -20.95 17.22 -34.14
CA GLU A 353 -20.44 18.59 -34.02
C GLU A 353 -19.11 18.68 -33.26
N LEU A 354 -18.69 17.64 -32.53
CA LEU A 354 -17.44 17.60 -31.77
C LEU A 354 -16.42 16.57 -32.28
N GLN A 355 -16.79 15.74 -33.25
CA GLN A 355 -15.89 14.73 -33.81
C GLN A 355 -14.76 15.40 -34.61
N ASN A 356 -13.60 14.73 -34.72
CA ASN A 356 -12.50 15.25 -35.54
C ASN A 356 -12.87 15.24 -37.03
N VAL A 357 -12.60 16.34 -37.74
CA VAL A 357 -12.85 16.50 -39.19
C VAL A 357 -12.11 15.44 -40.02
N HIS A 358 -10.97 14.95 -39.56
CA HIS A 358 -10.22 13.89 -40.25
C HIS A 358 -10.87 12.50 -40.17
N ALA A 359 -11.95 12.32 -39.42
CA ALA A 359 -12.75 11.10 -39.42
C ALA A 359 -13.77 11.03 -40.58
N ASP A 360 -13.81 12.07 -41.43
CA ASP A 360 -14.75 12.18 -42.54
C ASP A 360 -14.29 11.32 -43.72
N GLY A 361 -14.51 10.00 -43.59
CA GLY A 361 -14.59 9.13 -44.77
C GLY A 361 -15.72 9.60 -45.70
N ALA A 362 -15.63 9.27 -46.98
CA ALA A 362 -16.48 9.74 -48.08
C ALA A 362 -17.99 9.34 -48.02
N GLY A 363 -18.58 9.23 -46.83
CA GLY A 363 -19.96 8.77 -46.62
C GLY A 363 -20.76 9.53 -45.56
N PHE A 364 -20.29 10.70 -45.07
CA PHE A 364 -21.09 11.51 -44.16
C PHE A 364 -21.95 12.52 -44.92
N GLU A 365 -23.27 12.31 -44.93
CA GLU A 365 -24.27 13.15 -45.61
C GLU A 365 -24.52 14.52 -44.94
N ARG A 366 -23.90 14.78 -43.77
CA ARG A 366 -24.08 16.02 -43.00
C ARG A 366 -22.75 16.73 -42.74
N GLU A 367 -22.75 18.04 -42.98
CA GLU A 367 -21.69 18.95 -42.51
C GLU A 367 -21.50 18.80 -40.98
N GLN A 368 -20.26 18.93 -40.50
CA GLN A 368 -19.92 18.76 -39.09
C GLN A 368 -20.77 19.67 -38.18
N GLY A 369 -21.13 20.88 -38.64
CA GLY A 369 -22.04 21.76 -37.91
C GLY A 369 -21.50 22.31 -36.58
N TYR A 370 -20.18 22.20 -36.35
CA TYR A 370 -19.54 22.70 -35.13
C TYR A 370 -19.74 24.22 -34.98
N LYS A 371 -20.23 24.65 -33.82
CA LYS A 371 -20.37 26.07 -33.49
C LYS A 371 -19.15 26.53 -32.71
N TYR A 372 -18.26 27.29 -33.36
CA TYR A 372 -17.06 27.80 -32.70
C TYR A 372 -17.39 28.89 -31.66
N PRO A 373 -17.17 28.67 -30.34
CA PRO A 373 -17.68 29.58 -29.30
C PRO A 373 -17.20 31.03 -29.41
N HIS A 374 -15.97 31.27 -29.86
CA HIS A 374 -15.43 32.64 -29.97
C HIS A 374 -16.16 33.51 -31.02
N SER A 375 -16.89 32.90 -31.95
CA SER A 375 -17.72 33.62 -32.92
C SER A 375 -19.07 34.07 -32.36
N TYR A 376 -19.40 33.73 -31.11
CA TYR A 376 -20.65 34.08 -30.45
C TYR A 376 -20.42 35.08 -29.30
N PRO A 377 -21.41 35.93 -28.97
CA PRO A 377 -21.34 36.83 -27.83
C PRO A 377 -20.98 36.11 -26.52
N GLY A 378 -20.16 36.75 -25.68
CA GLY A 378 -19.67 36.14 -24.43
C GLY A 378 -18.76 34.92 -24.64
N HIS A 379 -18.31 34.68 -25.87
CA HIS A 379 -17.53 33.50 -26.26
C HIS A 379 -18.20 32.17 -25.89
N TRP A 380 -19.54 32.14 -25.93
CA TRP A 380 -20.33 30.98 -25.56
C TRP A 380 -21.46 30.74 -26.56
N VAL A 381 -21.76 29.47 -26.82
CA VAL A 381 -22.86 29.06 -27.67
C VAL A 381 -23.54 27.82 -27.11
N ARG A 382 -24.87 27.81 -27.15
CA ARG A 382 -25.65 26.63 -26.80
C ARG A 382 -25.51 25.58 -27.92
N GLN A 383 -24.77 24.51 -27.64
CA GLN A 383 -24.67 23.31 -28.47
C GLN A 383 -24.59 22.06 -27.59
N GLN A 384 -24.84 20.89 -28.16
CA GLN A 384 -24.76 19.62 -27.45
C GLN A 384 -23.29 19.22 -27.31
N TYR A 385 -22.74 19.29 -26.10
CA TYR A 385 -21.35 18.89 -25.84
C TYR A 385 -21.21 17.46 -25.30
N LEU A 386 -22.14 17.03 -24.45
CA LEU A 386 -22.19 15.64 -23.97
C LEU A 386 -22.75 14.71 -25.06
N PRO A 387 -22.47 13.41 -25.01
CA PRO A 387 -23.20 12.39 -25.76
C PRO A 387 -24.72 12.54 -25.58
N TYR A 388 -25.49 12.13 -26.59
CA TYR A 388 -26.95 12.30 -26.58
C TYR A 388 -27.62 11.53 -25.44
N GLU A 389 -27.05 10.37 -25.10
CA GLU A 389 -27.45 9.51 -23.99
C GLU A 389 -27.21 10.15 -22.62
N LEU A 390 -26.29 11.13 -22.55
CA LEU A 390 -25.94 11.90 -21.35
C LEU A 390 -26.50 13.32 -21.40
N ARG A 391 -27.47 13.60 -22.28
CA ARG A 391 -28.08 14.92 -22.34
C ARG A 391 -28.75 15.26 -21.01
N GLY A 392 -28.29 16.36 -20.40
CA GLY A 392 -28.79 16.82 -19.10
C GLY A 392 -28.02 16.28 -17.90
N ALA A 393 -27.02 15.40 -18.10
CA ALA A 393 -26.11 15.04 -17.02
C ALA A 393 -25.38 16.29 -16.50
N HIS A 394 -25.28 16.38 -15.18
CA HIS A 394 -24.65 17.48 -14.47
C HIS A 394 -23.62 16.89 -13.51
N TYR A 395 -22.35 17.22 -13.73
CA TYR A 395 -21.25 16.68 -12.93
C TYR A 395 -20.64 17.71 -11.97
N TYR A 396 -20.69 19.00 -12.31
CA TYR A 396 -19.96 20.02 -11.57
C TYR A 396 -20.91 21.01 -10.90
N ASP A 397 -21.01 20.87 -9.58
CA ASP A 397 -21.67 21.81 -8.68
C ASP A 397 -20.65 22.79 -8.09
N TYR A 398 -20.89 24.09 -8.24
CA TYR A 398 -20.04 25.14 -7.67
C TYR A 398 -20.07 25.08 -6.13
N GLY A 399 -18.89 25.02 -5.51
CA GLY A 399 -18.75 25.11 -4.06
C GLY A 399 -19.19 26.45 -3.48
N ASP A 400 -19.60 26.46 -2.21
CA ASP A 400 -19.99 27.67 -1.48
C ASP A 400 -18.76 28.43 -0.95
N ASN A 401 -17.94 28.94 -1.87
CA ASN A 401 -16.78 29.76 -1.58
C ASN A 401 -16.67 30.93 -2.57
N LYS A 402 -15.90 31.95 -2.20
CA LYS A 402 -15.79 33.19 -2.97
C LYS A 402 -15.41 32.97 -4.45
N THR A 403 -14.45 32.09 -4.71
CA THR A 403 -13.90 31.86 -6.06
C THR A 403 -14.92 31.16 -6.95
N GLU A 404 -15.52 30.08 -6.47
CA GLU A 404 -16.51 29.32 -7.23
C GLU A 404 -17.83 30.08 -7.38
N GLN A 405 -18.28 30.83 -6.36
CA GLN A 405 -19.47 31.68 -6.48
C GLN A 405 -19.26 32.84 -7.46
N ALA A 406 -18.05 33.39 -7.58
CA ALA A 406 -17.75 34.38 -8.62
C ALA A 406 -17.84 33.76 -10.03
N ALA A 407 -17.30 32.55 -10.21
CA ALA A 407 -17.41 31.82 -11.47
C ALA A 407 -18.87 31.46 -11.81
N LYS A 408 -19.67 31.07 -10.81
CA LYS A 408 -21.10 30.78 -10.97
C LYS A 408 -21.85 32.00 -11.51
N ARG A 409 -21.70 33.16 -10.87
CA ARG A 409 -22.36 34.42 -11.30
C ARG A 409 -22.00 34.80 -12.73
N TYR A 410 -20.71 34.73 -13.08
CA TYR A 410 -20.24 35.00 -14.44
C TYR A 410 -20.94 34.12 -15.48
N TRP A 411 -21.05 32.81 -15.22
CA TRP A 411 -21.70 31.89 -16.15
C TRP A 411 -23.22 31.98 -16.16
N GLU A 412 -23.85 32.34 -15.04
CA GLU A 412 -25.28 32.63 -14.98
C GLU A 412 -25.64 33.88 -15.78
N GLU A 413 -24.74 34.87 -15.89
CA GLU A 413 -24.94 36.05 -16.73
C GLU A 413 -24.78 35.74 -18.22
N ILE A 414 -23.79 34.92 -18.59
CA ILE A 414 -23.52 34.55 -19.99
C ILE A 414 -24.57 33.59 -20.57
N LYS A 415 -25.12 32.68 -19.74
CA LYS A 415 -26.04 31.63 -20.19
C LYS A 415 -27.53 32.00 -20.08
N LYS A 416 -27.85 33.27 -19.82
CA LYS A 416 -29.23 33.80 -19.98
C LYS A 416 -29.66 33.68 -21.43
#